data_AF-A0A6A6EF78-F1
#
_entry.id   AF-A0A6A6EF78-F1
#
_cell.length_a   1.000
_cell.length_b   1.000
_cell.length_c   1.000
_cell.angle_alpha   90.00
_cell.angle_beta   90.00
_cell.angle_gamma   90.00
#
_symmetry.space_group_name_H-M   'P 1'
#
loop_
_entity.id
_entity.type
_entity.pdbx_description
1 polymer ?
#
loop_
_entity_poly.entity_id
_entity_poly.type
_entity_poly.pdbx_seq_one_letter_code
_entity_poly.pdbx_strand_id
1 'polypeptide(L)'
;NIPGAPPDPPLKPGDGSGEYNTIWLCGPNDWKVKGLLEAGVLAFAAKGWGQASRAMNHYLMDVGTDLEVNLANMMEDVPAFRDAIHDLAQAEAKKRVENFIGPWVTLTFTSPWTVWHAWNDAKNEAHNYDWYYALGEYSYAVSGVITKENGGMTLEWKAHVFDRYNWDNSGKEFNLGPVSISHAEIGHLHKCGSAREYVVRGGSKTQTVKNYDTTKPLP
;
A
#
# COMPACT_ATOMS: atom_id res chain seq x y z
N ASN A 1 1.52 -7.13 -23.95
CA ASN A 1 0.70 -6.85 -22.75
C ASN A 1 1.61 -6.61 -21.56
N ILE A 2 1.36 -5.54 -20.81
CA ILE A 2 2.07 -5.25 -19.55
C ILE A 2 1.74 -6.38 -18.56
N PRO A 3 2.73 -6.98 -17.88
CA PRO A 3 2.48 -7.97 -16.83
C PRO A 3 1.57 -7.43 -15.72
N GLY A 4 0.96 -8.33 -14.95
CA GLY A 4 0.25 -7.95 -13.72
C GLY A 4 1.20 -7.57 -12.59
N ALA A 5 0.62 -7.30 -11.42
CA ALA A 5 1.38 -7.19 -10.18
C ALA A 5 2.15 -8.50 -9.89
N PRO A 6 3.29 -8.43 -9.18
CA PRO A 6 3.92 -9.64 -8.64
C PRO A 6 2.97 -10.35 -7.66
N PRO A 7 3.17 -11.65 -7.39
CA PRO A 7 2.39 -12.37 -6.37
C PRO A 7 2.46 -11.66 -5.02
N ASP A 8 1.39 -11.78 -4.22
CA ASP A 8 1.33 -11.18 -2.89
C ASP A 8 2.54 -11.59 -2.02
N PRO A 9 3.05 -10.68 -1.17
CA PRO A 9 4.05 -11.04 -0.18
C PRO A 9 3.57 -12.21 0.68
N PRO A 10 4.41 -13.24 0.92
CA PRO A 10 4.05 -14.35 1.77
C PRO A 10 3.78 -13.87 3.20
N LEU A 11 2.81 -14.50 3.86
CA LEU A 11 2.55 -14.29 5.29
C LEU A 11 3.80 -14.62 6.10
N LYS A 12 4.20 -13.71 6.99
CA LYS A 12 5.28 -13.96 7.96
C LYS A 12 4.68 -14.41 9.31
N PRO A 13 5.42 -15.16 10.14
CA PRO A 13 4.98 -15.40 11.52
C PRO A 13 4.74 -14.06 12.24
N GLY A 14 3.56 -13.90 12.83
CA GLY A 14 3.14 -12.66 13.49
C GLY A 14 2.53 -11.60 12.57
N ASP A 15 2.34 -11.90 11.28
CA ASP A 15 1.65 -11.03 10.32
C ASP A 15 0.13 -11.07 10.58
N GLY A 16 -0.37 -10.06 11.28
CA GLY A 16 -1.75 -9.94 11.73
C GLY A 16 -2.05 -10.64 13.07
N SER A 17 -3.31 -10.57 13.47
CA SER A 17 -3.76 -10.99 14.80
C SER A 17 -4.01 -12.49 14.92
N GLY A 18 -4.17 -13.19 13.79
CA GLY A 18 -4.45 -14.61 13.71
C GLY A 18 -5.72 -14.91 12.92
N GLU A 19 -6.32 -16.07 13.16
CA GLU A 19 -7.57 -16.45 12.50
C GLU A 19 -8.76 -15.64 13.01
N TYR A 20 -9.58 -15.18 12.06
CA TYR A 20 -10.80 -14.43 12.29
C TYR A 20 -11.82 -15.20 13.14
N ASN A 21 -12.45 -14.49 14.08
CA ASN A 21 -13.58 -14.98 14.88
C ASN A 21 -13.33 -16.34 15.57
N THR A 22 -12.14 -16.51 16.14
CA THR A 22 -11.76 -17.75 16.85
C THR A 22 -12.14 -17.75 18.33
N ILE A 23 -12.33 -16.58 18.95
CA ILE A 23 -12.68 -16.48 20.38
C ILE A 23 -14.17 -16.20 20.62
N TRP A 24 -14.94 -15.84 19.57
CA TRP A 24 -16.41 -15.71 19.53
C TRP A 24 -17.08 -14.75 20.52
N LEU A 25 -16.34 -14.19 21.47
CA LEU A 25 -16.84 -13.36 22.56
C LEU A 25 -15.98 -12.10 22.68
N CYS A 26 -16.53 -10.97 22.25
CA CYS A 26 -15.94 -9.66 22.52
C CYS A 26 -16.24 -9.24 23.96
N GLY A 27 -15.18 -8.92 24.72
CA GLY A 27 -15.27 -8.47 26.10
C GLY A 27 -15.51 -6.96 26.22
N PRO A 28 -15.68 -6.44 27.45
CA PRO A 28 -15.87 -5.00 27.68
C PRO A 28 -14.76 -4.11 27.09
N ASN A 29 -13.51 -4.58 27.09
CA ASN A 29 -12.40 -3.83 26.49
C ASN A 29 -12.55 -3.73 24.97
N ASP A 30 -13.02 -4.79 24.30
CA ASP A 30 -13.23 -4.79 22.84
C ASP A 30 -14.27 -3.75 22.44
N TRP A 31 -15.38 -3.66 23.18
CA TRP A 31 -16.41 -2.63 22.94
C TRP A 31 -15.87 -1.22 23.13
N LYS A 32 -15.02 -1.02 24.15
CA LYS A 32 -14.32 0.27 24.36
C LYS A 32 -13.39 0.58 23.20
N VAL A 33 -12.55 -0.36 22.77
CA VAL A 33 -11.60 -0.19 21.66
C VAL A 33 -12.37 0.11 20.37
N LYS A 34 -13.39 -0.69 20.04
CA LYS A 34 -14.25 -0.45 18.88
C LYS A 34 -14.86 0.95 18.90
N GLY A 35 -15.44 1.38 20.02
CA GLY A 35 -16.00 2.74 20.15
C GLY A 35 -14.96 3.86 19.98
N LEU A 36 -13.72 3.65 20.45
CA LEU A 36 -12.63 4.61 20.23
C LEU A 36 -12.22 4.68 18.75
N LEU A 37 -12.16 3.54 18.06
CA LEU A 37 -11.84 3.49 16.63
C LEU A 37 -12.96 4.10 15.77
N GLU A 38 -14.23 3.85 16.12
CA GLU A 38 -15.39 4.50 15.49
C GLU A 38 -15.36 6.04 15.67
N ALA A 39 -14.99 6.52 16.86
CA ALA A 39 -14.74 7.94 17.08
C ALA A 39 -13.55 8.46 16.24
N GLY A 40 -12.51 7.63 16.08
CA GLY A 40 -11.37 7.89 15.20
C GLY A 40 -11.78 8.07 13.74
N VAL A 41 -12.66 7.21 13.22
CA VAL A 41 -13.23 7.32 11.86
C VAL A 41 -13.88 8.69 11.63
N LEU A 42 -14.69 9.16 12.59
CA LEU A 42 -15.32 10.47 12.52
C LEU A 42 -14.31 11.61 12.61
N ALA A 43 -13.30 11.49 13.48
CA ALA A 43 -12.24 12.49 13.63
C ALA A 43 -11.40 12.62 12.36
N PHE A 44 -11.06 11.51 11.70
CA PHE A 44 -10.38 11.49 10.40
C PHE A 44 -11.21 12.20 9.33
N ALA A 45 -12.50 11.87 9.22
CA ALA A 45 -13.40 12.54 8.28
C ALA A 45 -13.47 14.06 8.53
N ALA A 46 -13.59 14.49 9.79
CA ALA A 46 -13.63 15.90 10.17
C ALA A 46 -12.33 16.66 9.84
N LYS A 47 -11.19 15.98 9.79
CA LYS A 47 -9.90 16.54 9.38
C LYS A 47 -9.69 16.54 7.86
N GLY A 48 -10.64 16.00 7.09
CA GLY A 48 -10.48 15.78 5.65
C GLY A 48 -9.58 14.58 5.31
N TRP A 49 -9.29 13.70 6.28
CA TRP A 49 -8.50 12.49 6.08
C TRP A 49 -9.42 11.33 5.68
N GLY A 50 -9.87 11.39 4.43
CA GLY A 50 -10.89 10.49 3.90
C GLY A 50 -10.40 9.05 3.75
N GLN A 51 -9.12 8.83 3.44
CA GLN A 51 -8.56 7.50 3.25
C GLN A 51 -8.37 6.77 4.59
N ALA A 52 -7.93 7.49 5.62
CA ALA A 52 -7.81 6.99 6.99
C ALA A 52 -9.18 6.60 7.55
N SER A 53 -10.17 7.49 7.38
CA SER A 53 -11.55 7.23 7.77
C SER A 53 -12.11 5.99 7.07
N ARG A 54 -11.91 5.91 5.74
CA ARG A 54 -12.38 4.81 4.92
C ARG A 54 -11.73 3.47 5.30
N ALA A 55 -10.42 3.43 5.48
CA ALA A 55 -9.69 2.21 5.82
C ALA A 55 -10.12 1.67 7.20
N MET A 56 -10.09 2.52 8.23
CA MET A 56 -10.51 2.12 9.58
C MET A 56 -12.00 1.71 9.61
N ASN A 57 -12.88 2.43 8.92
CA ASN A 57 -14.29 2.05 8.87
C ASN A 57 -14.49 0.70 8.18
N HIS A 58 -13.74 0.41 7.11
CA HIS A 58 -13.82 -0.87 6.41
C HIS A 58 -13.41 -2.05 7.32
N TYR A 59 -12.38 -1.85 8.15
CA TYR A 59 -12.01 -2.81 9.20
C TYR A 59 -13.16 -3.06 10.18
N LEU A 60 -13.78 -1.99 10.70
CA LEU A 60 -14.83 -2.05 11.72
C LEU A 60 -16.19 -2.58 11.23
N MET A 61 -16.42 -2.54 9.91
CA MET A 61 -17.60 -3.10 9.26
C MET A 61 -17.58 -4.63 9.16
N ASP A 62 -16.46 -5.29 9.52
CA ASP A 62 -16.36 -6.75 9.63
C ASP A 62 -16.58 -7.51 8.30
N VAL A 63 -16.37 -6.85 7.16
CA VAL A 63 -16.63 -7.44 5.83
C VAL A 63 -15.48 -8.34 5.39
N GLY A 64 -14.23 -7.90 5.60
CA GLY A 64 -13.01 -8.63 5.22
C GLY A 64 -12.75 -8.75 3.71
N THR A 65 -13.52 -8.07 2.88
CA THR A 65 -13.24 -7.98 1.43
C THR A 65 -12.06 -7.05 1.17
N ASP A 66 -11.34 -7.26 0.08
CA ASP A 66 -10.27 -6.36 -0.33
C ASP A 66 -10.76 -4.91 -0.45
N LEU A 67 -9.90 -3.97 -0.04
CA LEU A 67 -10.13 -2.54 -0.20
C LEU A 67 -9.29 -2.01 -1.36
N GLU A 68 -9.95 -1.56 -2.42
CA GLU A 68 -9.24 -0.93 -3.54
C GLU A 68 -8.85 0.51 -3.23
N VAL A 69 -7.61 0.91 -3.52
CA VAL A 69 -7.12 2.29 -3.41
C VAL A 69 -6.79 2.85 -4.79
N ASN A 70 -7.09 4.14 -4.99
CA ASN A 70 -6.75 4.82 -6.23
C ASN A 70 -5.29 5.31 -6.17
N LEU A 71 -4.41 4.57 -6.85
CA LEU A 71 -2.98 4.88 -6.87
C LEU A 71 -2.65 6.22 -7.54
N ALA A 72 -3.50 6.72 -8.46
CA ALA A 72 -3.28 8.04 -9.03
C ALA A 72 -3.45 9.13 -7.95
N ASN A 73 -4.48 9.02 -7.11
CA ASN A 73 -4.69 9.94 -5.99
C ASN A 73 -3.54 9.81 -4.96
N MET A 74 -3.10 8.58 -4.64
CA MET A 74 -1.96 8.39 -3.74
C MET A 74 -0.69 9.11 -4.24
N MET A 75 -0.40 9.02 -5.54
CA MET A 75 0.76 9.68 -6.15
C MET A 75 0.62 11.21 -6.22
N GLU A 76 -0.62 11.72 -6.33
CA GLU A 76 -0.91 13.16 -6.26
C GLU A 76 -0.75 13.70 -4.83
N ASP A 77 -1.32 12.98 -3.86
CA ASP A 77 -1.32 13.33 -2.43
C ASP A 77 0.07 13.20 -1.79
N VAL A 78 0.92 12.33 -2.34
CA VAL A 78 2.25 11.99 -1.80
C VAL A 78 3.32 12.09 -2.91
N PRO A 79 3.80 13.30 -3.26
CA PRO A 79 4.78 13.49 -4.34
C PRO A 79 6.06 12.66 -4.16
N ALA A 80 6.55 12.50 -2.93
CA ALA A 80 7.74 11.69 -2.65
C ALA A 80 7.51 10.19 -2.98
N PHE A 81 6.28 9.69 -2.82
CA PHE A 81 5.94 8.32 -3.18
C PHE A 81 5.80 8.15 -4.70
N ARG A 82 5.22 9.14 -5.39
CA ARG A 82 5.23 9.20 -6.86
C ARG A 82 6.66 9.12 -7.41
N ASP A 83 7.55 9.95 -6.87
CA ASP A 83 8.94 10.00 -7.31
C ASP A 83 9.63 8.64 -7.06
N ALA A 84 9.40 7.99 -5.92
CA ALA A 84 9.90 6.64 -5.64
C ALA A 84 9.38 5.57 -6.62
N ILE A 85 8.10 5.64 -7.00
CA ILE A 85 7.52 4.77 -8.03
C ILE A 85 8.21 4.99 -9.39
N HIS A 86 8.42 6.26 -9.78
CA HIS A 86 9.06 6.62 -11.05
C HIS A 86 10.51 6.13 -11.08
N ASP A 87 11.24 6.31 -9.99
CA ASP A 87 12.62 5.83 -9.84
C ASP A 87 12.70 4.30 -9.95
N LEU A 88 11.77 3.57 -9.32
CA LEU A 88 11.73 2.11 -9.42
C LEU A 88 11.41 1.64 -10.85
N ALA A 89 10.45 2.29 -11.52
CA ALA A 89 10.12 1.99 -12.91
C ALA A 89 11.30 2.24 -13.85
N GLN A 90 12.02 3.36 -13.68
CA GLN A 90 13.24 3.66 -14.43
C GLN A 90 14.31 2.60 -14.18
N ALA A 91 14.57 2.27 -12.92
CA ALA A 91 15.61 1.33 -12.55
C ALA A 91 15.37 -0.05 -13.14
N GLU A 92 14.15 -0.58 -13.05
CA GLU A 92 13.81 -1.89 -13.60
C GLU A 92 13.80 -1.91 -15.14
N ALA A 93 13.28 -0.86 -15.77
CA ALA A 93 13.32 -0.76 -17.23
C ALA A 93 14.75 -0.68 -17.77
N LYS A 94 15.61 0.17 -17.15
CA LYS A 94 17.04 0.27 -17.48
C LYS A 94 17.75 -1.07 -17.31
N LYS A 95 17.62 -1.69 -16.12
CA LYS A 95 18.21 -3.00 -15.80
C LYS A 95 17.77 -4.06 -16.81
N ARG A 96 16.50 -4.06 -17.22
CA ARG A 96 15.98 -5.03 -18.18
C ARG A 96 16.63 -4.90 -19.56
N VAL A 97 16.86 -3.67 -20.02
CA VAL A 97 17.52 -3.36 -21.30
C VAL A 97 19.01 -3.70 -21.25
N GLU A 98 19.72 -3.27 -20.20
CA GLU A 98 21.17 -3.44 -20.09
C GLU A 98 21.59 -4.91 -19.90
N ASN A 99 20.79 -5.71 -19.19
CA ASN A 99 21.11 -7.12 -18.95
C ASN A 99 20.71 -8.06 -20.09
N PHE A 100 19.93 -7.59 -21.07
CA PHE A 100 19.51 -8.45 -22.18
C PHE A 100 20.56 -8.51 -23.27
N ILE A 101 21.03 -9.73 -23.58
CA ILE A 101 22.01 -9.98 -24.64
C ILE A 101 21.28 -10.58 -25.84
N GLY A 102 21.40 -9.92 -27.00
CA GLY A 102 20.83 -10.39 -28.26
C GLY A 102 19.77 -9.44 -28.85
N PRO A 103 19.24 -9.76 -30.04
CA PRO A 103 18.18 -8.98 -30.66
C PRO A 103 16.87 -9.13 -29.88
N TRP A 104 16.14 -8.01 -29.74
CA TRP A 104 14.81 -8.00 -29.13
C TRP A 104 13.90 -6.98 -29.81
N VAL A 105 12.60 -7.28 -29.83
CA VAL A 105 11.52 -6.35 -30.19
C VAL A 105 10.78 -5.89 -28.94
N THR A 106 10.63 -6.80 -27.97
CA THR A 106 9.89 -6.55 -26.73
C THR A 106 10.60 -7.15 -25.54
N LEU A 107 10.69 -6.41 -24.43
CA LEU A 107 11.18 -6.88 -23.14
C LEU A 107 10.16 -6.54 -22.05
N THR A 108 9.73 -7.53 -21.29
CA THR A 108 8.85 -7.32 -20.13
C THR A 108 9.63 -7.37 -18.83
N PHE A 109 9.12 -6.68 -17.80
CA PHE A 109 9.62 -6.74 -16.44
C PHE A 109 8.50 -6.62 -15.41
N THR A 110 8.76 -7.14 -14.22
CA THR A 110 7.96 -6.97 -13.01
C THR A 110 8.95 -6.88 -11.85
N SER A 111 8.88 -5.80 -11.08
CA SER A 111 9.69 -5.65 -9.87
C SER A 111 9.16 -6.56 -8.76
N PRO A 112 10.00 -6.94 -7.78
CA PRO A 112 9.50 -7.39 -6.50
C PRO A 112 8.76 -6.24 -5.77
N TRP A 113 8.03 -6.60 -4.72
CA TRP A 113 7.46 -5.62 -3.79
C TRP A 113 8.57 -4.90 -3.01
N THR A 114 8.43 -3.59 -2.90
CA THR A 114 9.30 -2.69 -2.12
C THR A 114 8.43 -1.98 -1.07
N VAL A 115 8.93 -1.83 0.14
CA VAL A 115 8.19 -1.16 1.22
C VAL A 115 8.37 0.35 1.11
N TRP A 116 7.27 1.07 1.26
CA TRP A 116 7.22 2.51 1.44
C TRP A 116 6.82 2.83 2.89
N HIS A 117 7.59 3.69 3.54
CA HIS A 117 7.28 4.21 4.87
C HIS A 117 6.55 5.54 4.73
N ALA A 118 5.28 5.63 5.15
CA ALA A 118 4.53 6.89 5.06
C ALA A 118 5.00 7.93 6.09
N TRP A 119 5.76 7.51 7.10
CA TRP A 119 6.44 8.41 8.04
C TRP A 119 7.78 8.88 7.47
N ASN A 120 8.04 10.18 7.56
CA ASN A 120 9.30 10.80 7.17
C ASN A 120 10.17 11.02 8.42
N ASP A 121 11.13 10.12 8.65
CA ASP A 121 12.04 10.21 9.80
C ASP A 121 12.86 11.50 9.81
N ALA A 122 13.27 11.99 8.63
CA ALA A 122 14.12 13.19 8.53
C ALA A 122 13.39 14.46 8.96
N LYS A 123 12.06 14.51 8.78
CA LYS A 123 11.22 15.64 9.21
C LYS A 123 10.45 15.35 10.49
N ASN A 124 10.47 14.11 10.98
CA ASN A 124 9.69 13.63 12.10
C ASN A 124 8.17 13.94 11.94
N GLU A 125 7.64 13.69 10.73
CA GLU A 125 6.23 13.87 10.40
C GLU A 125 5.81 12.89 9.28
N ALA A 126 4.51 12.69 9.08
CA ALA A 126 4.03 11.92 7.93
C ALA A 126 4.27 12.65 6.61
N HIS A 127 4.62 11.93 5.55
CA HIS A 127 4.60 12.49 4.19
C HIS A 127 3.20 13.00 3.80
N ASN A 128 2.17 12.31 4.30
CA ASN A 128 0.78 12.73 4.23
C ASN A 128 0.02 12.03 5.38
N TYR A 129 -0.63 12.80 6.26
CA TYR A 129 -1.31 12.23 7.44
C TYR A 129 -2.51 11.34 7.08
N ASP A 130 -3.21 11.60 5.98
CA ASP A 130 -4.34 10.76 5.55
C ASP A 130 -3.84 9.35 5.21
N TRP A 131 -2.85 9.25 4.32
CA TRP A 131 -2.26 7.96 3.93
C TRP A 131 -1.46 7.28 5.04
N TYR A 132 -0.83 8.05 5.93
CA TYR A 132 -0.16 7.51 7.12
C TYR A 132 -1.14 6.83 8.06
N TYR A 133 -2.26 7.47 8.41
CA TYR A 133 -3.27 6.82 9.26
C TYR A 133 -4.08 5.76 8.51
N ALA A 134 -4.13 5.82 7.18
CA ALA A 134 -4.81 4.81 6.37
C ALA A 134 -4.04 3.50 6.26
N LEU A 135 -2.70 3.52 6.17
CA LEU A 135 -1.90 2.32 5.85
C LEU A 135 -0.61 2.21 6.67
N GLY A 136 -0.06 3.33 7.16
CA GLY A 136 1.23 3.34 7.87
C GLY A 136 2.40 3.02 6.96
N GLU A 137 2.69 1.74 6.75
CA GLU A 137 3.68 1.26 5.78
C GLU A 137 2.95 0.41 4.74
N TYR A 138 3.31 0.55 3.47
CA TYR A 138 2.67 -0.22 2.41
C TYR A 138 3.67 -0.61 1.33
N SER A 139 3.38 -1.68 0.60
CA SER A 139 4.24 -2.18 -0.46
C SER A 139 3.83 -1.62 -1.81
N TYR A 140 4.81 -1.35 -2.66
CA TYR A 140 4.61 -0.98 -4.05
C TYR A 140 5.51 -1.78 -4.99
N ALA A 141 5.05 -1.96 -6.23
CA ALA A 141 5.78 -2.63 -7.28
C ALA A 141 5.45 -2.00 -8.64
N VAL A 142 6.27 -2.28 -9.65
CA VAL A 142 6.08 -1.81 -11.01
C VAL A 142 6.18 -2.96 -11.99
N SER A 143 5.43 -2.88 -13.08
CA SER A 143 5.48 -3.83 -14.18
C SER A 143 5.45 -3.06 -15.48
N GLY A 144 6.18 -3.52 -16.49
CA GLY A 144 6.24 -2.83 -17.75
C GLY A 144 6.67 -3.68 -18.92
N VAL A 145 6.61 -3.04 -20.08
CA VAL A 145 7.08 -3.54 -21.35
C VAL A 145 7.86 -2.45 -22.06
N ILE A 146 9.05 -2.79 -22.55
CA ILE A 146 9.85 -1.96 -23.45
C ILE A 146 9.71 -2.54 -24.85
N THR A 147 9.33 -1.71 -25.81
CA THR A 147 9.25 -2.08 -27.22
C THR A 147 10.23 -1.26 -28.04
N LYS A 148 10.96 -1.89 -28.95
CA LYS A 148 11.91 -1.24 -29.86
C LYS A 148 11.31 -1.12 -31.25
N GLU A 149 11.10 0.11 -31.72
CA GLU A 149 10.53 0.42 -33.03
C GLU A 149 11.26 1.60 -33.67
N ASN A 150 11.51 1.55 -34.98
CA ASN A 150 12.02 2.67 -35.78
C ASN A 150 13.25 3.40 -35.21
N GLY A 151 14.15 2.67 -34.52
CA GLY A 151 15.37 3.24 -33.92
C GLY A 151 15.18 3.85 -32.52
N GLY A 152 13.97 3.87 -31.98
CA GLY A 152 13.65 4.32 -30.62
C GLY A 152 13.09 3.20 -29.73
N MET A 153 12.97 3.51 -28.44
CA MET A 153 12.30 2.65 -27.47
C MET A 153 11.02 3.34 -26.98
N THR A 154 9.98 2.55 -26.73
CA THR A 154 8.78 2.97 -26.00
C THR A 154 8.69 2.14 -24.73
N LEU A 155 8.50 2.80 -23.60
CA LEU A 155 8.23 2.16 -22.31
C LEU A 155 6.76 2.33 -21.97
N GLU A 156 6.06 1.23 -21.74
CA GLU A 156 4.73 1.24 -21.14
C GLU A 156 4.78 0.53 -19.79
N TRP A 157 4.32 1.18 -18.73
CA TRP A 157 4.43 0.64 -17.38
C TRP A 157 3.22 0.97 -16.50
N LYS A 158 3.08 0.20 -15.41
CA LYS A 158 2.07 0.38 -14.37
C LYS A 158 2.72 0.23 -13.00
N ALA A 159 2.20 0.96 -12.04
CA ALA A 159 2.49 0.77 -10.63
C ALA A 159 1.38 -0.02 -9.95
N HIS A 160 1.72 -0.70 -8.86
CA HIS A 160 0.84 -1.48 -8.02
C HIS A 160 1.12 -1.16 -6.57
N VAL A 161 0.08 -1.18 -5.74
CA VAL A 161 0.19 -1.07 -4.28
C VAL A 161 -0.49 -2.28 -3.64
N PHE A 162 0.12 -2.77 -2.58
CA PHE A 162 -0.38 -3.87 -1.76
C PHE A 162 -0.12 -3.54 -0.29
N ASP A 163 -1.11 -3.82 0.54
CA ASP A 163 -0.93 -3.85 1.99
C ASP A 163 -1.86 -4.88 2.64
N ARG A 164 -1.51 -5.36 3.83
CA ARG A 164 -2.41 -6.11 4.70
C ARG A 164 -2.84 -5.16 5.79
N TYR A 165 -4.10 -4.74 5.78
CA TYR A 165 -4.65 -3.95 6.87
C TYR A 165 -4.93 -4.88 8.05
N ASN A 166 -3.89 -5.14 8.82
CA ASN A 166 -3.87 -6.09 9.92
C ASN A 166 -3.20 -5.53 11.16
N TRP A 167 -3.41 -6.22 12.28
CA TRP A 167 -2.91 -5.77 13.58
C TRP A 167 -2.24 -6.94 14.27
N ASP A 168 -0.93 -6.85 14.47
CA ASP A 168 -0.19 -7.91 15.15
C ASP A 168 -0.56 -8.00 16.65
N ASN A 169 -0.11 -9.08 17.29
CA ASN A 169 -0.32 -9.28 18.73
C ASN A 169 0.72 -8.51 19.58
N SER A 170 1.31 -7.43 19.07
CA SER A 170 2.33 -6.66 19.77
C SER A 170 1.74 -5.56 20.67
N GLY A 171 2.57 -5.04 21.58
CA GLY A 171 2.29 -3.83 22.35
C GLY A 171 2.63 -2.54 21.60
N LYS A 172 2.81 -2.58 20.27
CA LYS A 172 2.98 -1.35 19.47
C LYS A 172 1.71 -0.53 19.58
N GLU A 173 1.87 0.78 19.73
CA GLU A 173 0.75 1.69 19.95
C GLU A 173 0.26 2.35 18.66
N PHE A 174 -1.05 2.36 18.47
CA PHE A 174 -1.75 3.19 17.50
C PHE A 174 -2.30 4.44 18.20
N ASN A 175 -1.83 5.61 17.77
CA ASN A 175 -2.12 6.88 18.43
C ASN A 175 -3.22 7.66 17.71
N LEU A 176 -4.37 7.83 18.37
CA LEU A 176 -5.46 8.72 17.97
C LEU A 176 -5.44 9.98 18.84
N GLY A 177 -4.54 10.91 18.52
CA GLY A 177 -4.36 12.14 19.30
C GLY A 177 -3.90 11.82 20.73
N PRO A 178 -4.66 12.17 21.78
CA PRO A 178 -4.29 11.89 23.17
C PRO A 178 -4.57 10.44 23.59
N VAL A 179 -5.21 9.64 22.74
CA VAL A 179 -5.56 8.24 23.02
C VAL A 179 -4.56 7.32 22.33
N SER A 180 -4.07 6.34 23.08
CA SER A 180 -3.20 5.27 22.59
C SER A 180 -3.93 3.94 22.77
N ILE A 181 -3.90 3.11 21.74
CA ILE A 181 -4.48 1.76 21.74
C ILE A 181 -3.44 0.81 21.18
N SER A 182 -3.17 -0.29 21.87
CA SER A 182 -2.19 -1.26 21.37
C SER A 182 -2.69 -2.01 20.14
N HIS A 183 -1.77 -2.43 19.27
CA HIS A 183 -2.05 -3.28 18.13
C HIS A 183 -2.74 -4.59 18.57
N ALA A 184 -2.29 -5.20 19.67
CA ALA A 184 -2.93 -6.39 20.23
C ALA A 184 -4.39 -6.17 20.62
N GLU A 185 -4.76 -5.00 21.16
CA GLU A 185 -6.14 -4.65 21.49
C GLU A 185 -6.98 -4.48 20.23
N ILE A 186 -6.46 -3.80 19.21
CA ILE A 186 -7.17 -3.64 17.93
C ILE A 186 -7.35 -5.00 17.25
N GLY A 187 -6.28 -5.78 17.14
CA GLY A 187 -6.30 -7.13 16.59
C GLY A 187 -7.20 -8.10 17.35
N HIS A 188 -7.49 -7.86 18.63
CA HIS A 188 -8.46 -8.67 19.36
C HIS A 188 -9.88 -8.53 18.81
N LEU A 189 -10.24 -7.37 18.23
CA LEU A 189 -11.51 -7.19 17.52
C LEU A 189 -11.67 -8.18 16.36
N HIS A 190 -10.58 -8.48 15.66
CA HIS A 190 -10.54 -9.50 14.60
C HIS A 190 -10.80 -10.90 15.13
N LYS A 191 -10.08 -11.27 16.19
CA LYS A 191 -10.23 -12.58 16.82
C LYS A 191 -11.63 -12.77 17.40
N CYS A 192 -12.26 -11.72 17.95
CA CYS A 192 -13.60 -11.79 18.52
C CYS A 192 -14.76 -11.61 17.53
N GLY A 193 -14.45 -11.34 16.26
CA GLY A 193 -15.47 -11.20 15.20
C GLY A 193 -16.22 -9.86 15.23
N SER A 194 -15.62 -8.79 15.76
CA SER A 194 -16.22 -7.44 15.73
C SER A 194 -15.59 -6.49 14.71
N ALA A 195 -14.47 -6.88 14.11
CA ALA A 195 -13.82 -6.19 13.00
C ALA A 195 -13.07 -7.24 12.17
N ARG A 196 -12.67 -6.90 10.94
CA ARG A 196 -12.03 -7.90 10.07
C ARG A 196 -10.84 -7.32 9.32
N GLU A 197 -9.67 -7.92 9.53
CA GLU A 197 -8.46 -7.66 8.73
C GLU A 197 -8.74 -7.98 7.26
N TYR A 198 -8.11 -7.23 6.37
CA TYR A 198 -8.33 -7.32 4.93
C TYR A 198 -7.08 -6.94 4.14
N VAL A 199 -7.12 -7.17 2.83
CA VAL A 199 -6.04 -6.78 1.92
C VAL A 199 -6.38 -5.47 1.23
N VAL A 200 -5.41 -4.57 1.12
CA VAL A 200 -5.50 -3.35 0.33
C VAL A 200 -4.79 -3.58 -1.00
N ARG A 201 -5.41 -3.15 -2.10
CA ARG A 201 -4.82 -3.25 -3.45
C ARG A 201 -5.06 -1.97 -4.24
N GLY A 202 -4.10 -1.60 -5.08
CA GLY A 202 -4.28 -0.51 -6.04
C GLY A 202 -3.41 -0.70 -7.27
N GLY A 203 -3.86 -0.15 -8.40
CA GLY A 203 -3.11 -0.16 -9.65
C GLY A 203 -3.19 1.17 -10.36
N SER A 204 -2.09 1.61 -10.96
CA SER A 204 -2.12 2.80 -11.82
C SER A 204 -2.71 2.47 -13.19
N LYS A 205 -3.14 3.52 -13.89
CA LYS A 205 -3.28 3.44 -15.35
C LYS A 205 -1.91 3.18 -15.99
N THR A 206 -1.92 2.68 -17.22
CA THR A 206 -0.70 2.57 -18.02
C THR A 206 -0.12 3.96 -18.25
N GLN A 207 1.16 4.11 -17.94
CA GLN A 207 1.97 5.26 -18.32
C GLN A 207 2.78 4.89 -19.56
N THR A 208 2.86 5.79 -20.53
CA THR A 208 3.58 5.57 -21.79
C THR A 208 4.63 6.64 -22.00
N VAL A 209 5.89 6.22 -22.13
CA VAL A 209 7.04 7.08 -22.43
C VAL A 209 7.55 6.73 -23.83
N LYS A 210 7.29 7.62 -24.78
CA LYS A 210 7.84 7.55 -26.13
C LYS A 210 9.28 8.02 -26.12
N ASN A 211 10.11 7.49 -27.03
CA ASN A 211 11.54 7.80 -27.10
C ASN A 211 12.24 7.60 -25.75
N TYR A 212 11.87 6.51 -25.06
CA TYR A 212 12.42 6.14 -23.78
C TYR A 212 13.94 6.08 -23.83
N ASP A 213 14.57 6.74 -22.87
CA ASP A 213 16.02 6.91 -22.74
C ASP A 213 16.42 6.41 -21.36
N THR A 214 17.21 5.34 -21.32
CA THR A 214 17.62 4.69 -20.05
C THR A 214 18.49 5.60 -19.17
N THR A 215 18.96 6.73 -19.69
CA THR A 215 19.79 7.70 -18.98
C THR A 215 19.02 8.88 -18.39
N LYS A 216 17.72 9.03 -18.72
CA LYS A 216 16.88 10.13 -18.25
C LYS A 216 15.85 9.66 -17.23
N PRO A 217 15.47 10.50 -16.26
CA PRO A 217 14.37 10.19 -15.35
C PRO A 217 13.05 10.11 -16.11
N LEU A 218 12.10 9.34 -15.57
CA LEU A 218 10.74 9.29 -16.11
C LEU A 218 10.01 10.61 -15.82
N PRO A 219 9.14 11.06 -16.76
CA PRO A 219 8.33 12.26 -16.59
C PRO A 219 7.26 12.10 -15.51
#